data_AF-A0A5D3BFG7-F1
#
_entry.id   AF-A0A5D3BFG7-F1
#
_cell.length_a   1.000
_cell.length_b   1.000
_cell.length_c   1.000
_cell.angle_alpha   90.00
_cell.angle_beta   90.00
_cell.angle_gamma   90.00
#
_symmetry.space_group_name_H-M   'P 1'
#
loop_
_entity.id
_entity.type
_entity.pdbx_description
1 polymer ?
#
loop_
_entity_poly.entity_id
_entity_poly.type
_entity_poly.pdbx_seq_one_letter_code
_entity_poly.pdbx_strand_id
1 'polypeptide(L)'
;MLAGVNPLIIRRLEEFPPKSKLDSNKYGDQHSKITEEDIKFGLEGLTIDEALNQKRLYILDHHDALMPYLRKINSTKTKTYATRTLLFLKEDGTLKPLVIELSLPHPQGDQFGANSKQYFPAEEGVQKSIWQLAKAYVVVNDAGYHQLISHWYVRK
;
A
#
# COMPACT_ATOMS: atom_id res chain seq x y z
N MET A 1 -2.96 11.00 6.11
CA MET A 1 -1.88 10.12 6.61
C MET A 1 -1.06 10.78 7.73
N LEU A 2 -0.75 12.08 7.71
CA LEU A 2 -0.03 12.74 8.82
C LEU A 2 -0.91 13.62 9.72
N ALA A 3 -1.91 14.30 9.13
CA ALA A 3 -2.79 15.24 9.85
C ALA A 3 -4.29 14.94 9.58
N GLY A 4 -4.59 13.67 9.29
CA GLY A 4 -5.97 13.19 9.10
C GLY A 4 -6.50 12.44 10.32
N VAL A 5 -7.62 11.75 10.16
CA VAL A 5 -8.25 10.97 11.26
C VAL A 5 -7.40 9.77 11.72
N ASN A 6 -6.56 9.20 10.85
CA ASN A 6 -5.64 8.11 11.19
C ASN A 6 -4.18 8.50 10.93
N PRO A 7 -3.54 9.29 11.81
CA PRO A 7 -2.18 9.78 11.60
C PRO A 7 -1.07 8.83 12.09
N LEU A 8 -1.43 7.59 12.48
CA LEU A 8 -0.56 6.72 13.28
C LEU A 8 0.15 5.61 12.50
N ILE A 9 -0.31 5.29 11.29
CA ILE A 9 0.06 4.03 10.60
C ILE A 9 1.11 4.23 9.51
N ILE A 10 1.28 5.45 9.00
CA ILE A 10 2.33 5.75 8.03
C ILE A 10 3.71 5.48 8.66
N ARG A 11 4.58 4.80 7.92
CA ARG A 11 5.93 4.45 8.37
C ARG A 11 6.96 4.84 7.32
N ARG A 12 8.19 5.09 7.77
CA ARG A 12 9.33 5.21 6.85
C ARG A 12 9.54 3.86 6.16
N LEU A 13 9.84 3.89 4.86
CA LEU A 13 10.25 2.70 4.14
C LEU A 13 11.73 2.44 4.42
N GLU A 14 12.06 1.23 4.88
CA GLU A 14 13.43 0.86 5.29
C GLU A 14 14.17 0.05 4.24
N GLU A 15 13.45 -0.72 3.44
CA GLU A 15 13.98 -1.52 2.35
C GLU A 15 13.03 -1.47 1.15
N PHE A 16 13.60 -1.60 -0.05
CA PHE A 16 12.86 -1.64 -1.30
C PHE A 16 13.23 -2.91 -2.08
N PRO A 17 12.26 -3.62 -2.69
CA PRO A 17 10.82 -3.42 -2.57
C PRO A 17 10.29 -3.79 -1.16
N PRO A 18 9.10 -3.28 -0.76
CA PRO A 18 8.50 -3.63 0.53
C PRO A 18 8.31 -5.15 0.70
N LYS A 19 8.77 -5.70 1.82
CA LYS A 19 8.57 -7.12 2.14
C LYS A 19 7.34 -7.34 3.04
N SER A 20 6.63 -8.45 2.79
CA SER A 20 5.64 -9.00 3.71
C SER A 20 6.30 -9.83 4.81
N LYS A 21 5.66 -9.85 5.97
CA LYS A 21 5.96 -10.67 7.15
C LYS A 21 4.97 -11.82 7.33
N LEU A 22 4.06 -12.03 6.38
CA LEU A 22 3.16 -13.18 6.40
C LEU A 22 3.94 -14.50 6.29
N ASP A 23 3.42 -15.55 6.92
CA ASP A 23 4.00 -16.89 6.83
C ASP A 23 3.95 -17.40 5.39
N SER A 24 5.12 -17.53 4.77
CA SER A 24 5.27 -17.95 3.37
C SER A 24 4.81 -19.38 3.13
N ASN A 25 4.80 -20.26 4.15
CA ASN A 25 4.26 -21.61 4.01
C ASN A 25 2.74 -21.59 3.84
N LYS A 26 2.07 -20.58 4.41
CA LYS A 26 0.61 -20.44 4.37
C LYS A 26 0.13 -19.55 3.23
N TYR A 27 0.86 -18.47 2.96
CA TYR A 27 0.45 -17.43 2.02
C TYR A 27 1.35 -17.33 0.78
N GLY A 28 2.36 -18.18 0.63
CA GLY A 28 3.30 -18.09 -0.49
C GLY A 28 4.13 -16.81 -0.50
N ASP A 29 4.65 -16.43 -1.66
CA ASP A 29 5.36 -15.17 -1.83
C ASP A 29 4.39 -13.97 -1.80
N GLN A 30 4.60 -13.11 -0.81
CA GLN A 30 3.78 -11.95 -0.51
C GLN A 30 4.58 -10.63 -0.61
N HIS A 31 5.83 -10.70 -1.08
CA HIS A 31 6.65 -9.52 -1.30
C HIS A 31 6.04 -8.62 -2.39
N SER A 32 6.22 -7.31 -2.24
CA SER A 32 5.75 -6.33 -3.21
C SER A 32 6.37 -6.56 -4.57
N LYS A 33 5.59 -6.36 -5.63
CA LYS A 33 6.07 -6.44 -7.03
C LYS A 33 6.39 -5.08 -7.64
N ILE A 34 6.30 -4.00 -6.86
CA ILE A 34 6.72 -2.66 -7.29
C ILE A 34 8.22 -2.69 -7.62
N THR A 35 8.59 -2.26 -8.82
CA THR A 35 9.98 -2.23 -9.29
C THR A 35 10.60 -0.84 -9.15
N GLU A 36 11.90 -0.73 -9.40
CA GLU A 36 12.57 0.58 -9.40
C GLU A 36 12.07 1.45 -10.56
N GLU A 37 11.87 0.85 -11.73
CA GLU A 37 11.34 1.49 -12.92
C GLU A 37 9.96 2.11 -12.70
N ASP A 38 9.14 1.47 -11.86
CA ASP A 38 7.79 1.93 -11.52
C ASP A 38 7.79 3.30 -10.83
N ILE A 39 8.81 3.61 -10.03
CA ILE A 39 8.81 4.81 -9.17
C ILE A 39 9.92 5.82 -9.44
N LYS A 40 10.94 5.48 -10.22
CA LYS A 40 12.14 6.33 -10.43
C LYS A 40 11.83 7.78 -10.83
N PHE A 41 10.82 7.99 -11.68
CA PHE A 41 10.45 9.33 -12.16
C PHE A 41 9.73 10.18 -11.10
N GLY A 42 9.28 9.57 -10.01
CA GLY A 42 8.60 10.24 -8.91
C GLY A 42 9.51 10.78 -7.82
N LEU A 43 10.83 10.52 -7.89
CA LEU A 43 11.80 10.75 -6.80
C LEU A 43 12.61 12.05 -6.91
N GLU A 44 12.15 13.03 -7.70
CA GLU A 44 12.84 14.33 -7.87
C GLU A 44 14.32 14.20 -8.29
N GLY A 45 14.63 13.20 -9.12
CA GLY A 45 15.97 12.94 -9.62
C GLY A 45 16.85 12.06 -8.71
N LEU A 46 16.38 11.67 -7.53
CA LEU A 46 17.08 10.73 -6.66
C LEU A 46 16.94 9.29 -7.14
N THR A 47 17.98 8.49 -6.89
CA THR A 47 17.89 7.02 -6.88
C THR A 47 17.10 6.53 -5.67
N ILE A 48 16.70 5.26 -5.69
CA ILE A 48 15.99 4.64 -4.55
C ILE A 48 16.89 4.60 -3.31
N ASP A 49 18.15 4.23 -3.46
CA ASP A 49 19.10 4.18 -2.34
C ASP A 49 19.31 5.56 -1.72
N GLU A 50 19.45 6.61 -2.53
CA GLU A 50 19.54 7.99 -2.03
C GLU A 50 18.25 8.38 -1.29
N ALA A 51 17.08 8.08 -1.85
CA ALA A 51 15.81 8.41 -1.24
C ALA A 51 15.57 7.66 0.08
N LEU A 52 16.02 6.39 0.20
CA LEU A 52 16.01 5.62 1.44
C LEU A 52 16.98 6.23 2.48
N ASN A 53 18.22 6.50 2.09
CA ASN A 53 19.26 7.06 2.96
C ASN A 53 18.87 8.46 3.48
N GLN A 54 18.25 9.28 2.64
CA GLN A 54 17.73 10.60 3.00
C GLN A 54 16.40 10.53 3.76
N LYS A 55 15.84 9.33 4.02
CA LYS A 55 14.56 9.12 4.73
C LYS A 55 13.38 9.81 4.03
N ARG A 56 13.40 9.82 2.69
CA ARG A 56 12.39 10.45 1.84
C ARG A 56 11.33 9.47 1.33
N LEU A 57 11.51 8.16 1.53
CA LEU A 57 10.48 7.16 1.20
C LEU A 57 9.67 6.72 2.42
N TYR A 58 8.36 6.71 2.26
CA TYR A 58 7.37 6.32 3.26
C TYR A 58 6.38 5.34 2.65
N ILE A 59 5.69 4.61 3.52
CA ILE A 59 4.69 3.62 3.11
C ILE A 59 3.50 3.66 4.06
N LEU A 60 2.29 3.60 3.48
CA LEU A 60 1.08 3.20 4.18
C LEU A 60 0.79 1.75 3.78
N ASP A 61 1.02 0.82 4.71
CA ASP A 61 1.04 -0.61 4.43
C ASP A 61 -0.09 -1.33 5.19
N HIS A 62 -1.19 -1.59 4.50
CA HIS A 62 -2.31 -2.35 5.02
C HIS A 62 -2.27 -3.82 4.56
N HIS A 63 -1.22 -4.22 3.84
CA HIS A 63 -1.23 -5.49 3.14
C HIS A 63 -1.31 -6.69 4.09
N ASP A 64 -0.35 -6.80 5.01
CA ASP A 64 -0.25 -7.96 5.90
C ASP A 64 -1.41 -8.01 6.91
N ALA A 65 -1.95 -6.85 7.27
CA ALA A 65 -3.12 -6.75 8.14
C ALA A 65 -4.38 -7.32 7.49
N LEU A 66 -4.57 -7.10 6.18
CA LEU A 66 -5.81 -7.45 5.48
C LEU A 66 -5.74 -8.74 4.67
N MET A 67 -4.58 -9.09 4.11
CA MET A 67 -4.40 -10.26 3.24
C MET A 67 -5.00 -11.56 3.82
N PRO A 68 -4.83 -11.89 5.12
CA PRO A 68 -5.45 -13.08 5.74
C PRO A 68 -6.99 -13.12 5.70
N TYR A 69 -7.63 -11.97 5.54
CA TYR A 69 -9.09 -11.82 5.59
C TYR A 69 -9.72 -11.59 4.22
N LEU A 70 -8.93 -11.25 3.19
CA LEU A 70 -9.45 -10.84 1.88
C LEU A 70 -10.37 -11.86 1.24
N ARG A 71 -10.04 -13.16 1.30
CA ARG A 71 -10.88 -14.21 0.72
C ARG A 71 -12.27 -14.25 1.36
N LYS A 72 -12.33 -14.09 2.69
CA LYS A 72 -13.59 -14.06 3.46
C LYS A 72 -14.38 -12.79 3.20
N ILE A 73 -13.70 -11.64 3.11
CA ILE A 73 -14.37 -10.36 2.81
C ILE A 73 -14.95 -10.40 1.40
N ASN A 74 -14.17 -10.86 0.42
CA ASN A 74 -14.54 -10.85 -0.99
C ASN A 74 -15.55 -11.94 -1.38
N SER A 75 -15.78 -12.96 -0.55
CA SER A 75 -16.89 -13.91 -0.73
C SER A 75 -18.26 -13.31 -0.39
N THR A 76 -18.29 -12.16 0.30
CA THR A 76 -19.51 -11.40 0.54
C THR A 76 -19.88 -10.52 -0.68
N LYS A 77 -20.92 -9.69 -0.54
CA LYS A 77 -21.26 -8.66 -1.55
C LYS A 77 -20.20 -7.56 -1.67
N THR A 78 -19.33 -7.40 -0.67
CA THR A 78 -18.25 -6.41 -0.66
C THR A 78 -17.04 -6.89 -1.45
N LYS A 79 -16.23 -5.95 -1.95
CA LYS A 79 -14.93 -6.23 -2.60
C LYS A 79 -13.89 -5.25 -2.10
N THR A 80 -12.71 -5.76 -1.77
CA THR A 80 -11.56 -4.97 -1.34
C THR A 80 -10.25 -5.64 -1.75
N TYR A 81 -9.16 -4.90 -1.59
CA TYR A 81 -7.78 -5.32 -1.81
C TYR A 81 -6.98 -5.13 -0.53
N ALA A 82 -5.84 -5.82 -0.44
CA ALA A 82 -4.77 -5.50 0.48
C ALA A 82 -3.92 -4.41 -0.18
N THR A 83 -3.94 -3.19 0.36
CA THR A 83 -3.26 -2.07 -0.29
C THR A 83 -1.89 -1.78 0.32
N ARG A 84 -0.91 -1.46 -0.52
CA ARG A 84 0.31 -0.72 -0.15
C ARG A 84 0.38 0.58 -0.93
N THR A 85 0.69 1.68 -0.25
CA THR A 85 0.93 2.97 -0.91
C THR A 85 2.34 3.45 -0.59
N LEU A 86 3.16 3.66 -1.61
CA LEU A 86 4.46 4.33 -1.44
C LEU A 86 4.29 5.83 -1.59
N LEU A 87 4.97 6.58 -0.72
CA LEU A 87 4.99 8.03 -0.70
C LEU A 87 6.41 8.54 -0.70
N PHE A 88 6.61 9.68 -1.34
CA PHE A 88 7.87 10.42 -1.35
C PHE A 88 7.70 11.75 -0.60
N LEU A 89 8.66 12.07 0.26
CA LEU A 89 8.78 13.37 0.90
C LEU A 89 9.53 14.31 -0.04
N LYS A 90 8.83 15.30 -0.56
CA LYS A 90 9.40 16.33 -1.44
C LYS A 90 10.25 17.34 -0.66
N GLU A 91 11.06 18.11 -1.38
CA GLU A 91 11.89 19.16 -0.78
C GLU A 91 11.05 20.25 -0.09
N ASP A 92 9.83 20.50 -0.59
CA ASP A 92 8.88 21.45 0.01
C ASP A 92 8.24 20.95 1.32
N GLY A 93 8.63 19.77 1.81
CA GLY A 93 8.14 19.18 3.06
C GLY A 93 6.80 18.45 2.94
N THR A 94 6.20 18.37 1.75
CA THR A 94 4.93 17.66 1.54
C THR A 94 5.13 16.22 1.04
N LEU A 95 4.19 15.33 1.39
CA LEU A 95 4.18 13.95 0.91
C LEU A 95 3.43 13.82 -0.42
N LYS A 96 4.07 13.17 -1.39
CA LYS A 96 3.51 12.82 -2.70
C LYS A 96 3.33 11.31 -2.82
N PRO A 97 2.13 10.78 -3.15
CA PRO A 97 1.97 9.37 -3.46
C PRO A 97 2.66 9.01 -4.78
N LEU A 98 3.42 7.91 -4.80
CA LEU A 98 4.16 7.42 -5.96
C LEU A 98 3.41 6.31 -6.71
N VAL A 99 2.90 5.34 -5.95
CA VAL A 99 2.28 4.13 -6.48
C VAL A 99 1.36 3.53 -5.42
N ILE A 100 0.27 2.90 -5.88
CA ILE A 100 -0.59 2.05 -5.08
C ILE A 100 -0.52 0.64 -5.63
N GLU A 101 -0.11 -0.30 -4.81
CA GLU A 101 -0.22 -1.74 -5.08
C GLU A 101 -1.55 -2.25 -4.51
N LEU A 102 -2.39 -2.85 -5.36
CA LEU A 102 -3.61 -3.53 -4.96
C LEU A 102 -3.40 -5.04 -5.09
N SER A 103 -3.36 -5.74 -3.95
CA SER A 103 -3.10 -7.17 -3.88
C SER A 103 -4.37 -7.97 -3.56
N LEU A 104 -4.53 -9.09 -4.25
CA LEU A 104 -5.52 -10.13 -3.95
C LEU A 104 -4.81 -11.45 -3.61
N PRO A 105 -5.45 -12.34 -2.83
CA PRO A 105 -4.97 -13.71 -2.71
C PRO A 105 -4.99 -14.39 -4.08
N HIS A 106 -4.03 -15.27 -4.34
CA HIS A 106 -3.99 -16.00 -5.60
C HIS A 106 -5.30 -16.83 -5.79
N PRO A 107 -5.88 -16.87 -7.01
CA PRO A 107 -7.17 -17.52 -7.24
C PRO A 107 -7.17 -19.02 -6.91
N GLN A 108 -6.03 -19.69 -7.09
CA GLN A 108 -5.89 -21.14 -6.82
C GLN A 108 -5.69 -21.49 -5.34
N GLY A 109 -5.45 -20.52 -4.46
CA GLY A 109 -5.20 -20.76 -3.03
C GLY A 109 -4.23 -19.74 -2.45
N ASP A 110 -4.35 -19.49 -1.15
CA ASP A 110 -3.55 -18.47 -0.46
C ASP A 110 -2.05 -18.80 -0.49
N GLN A 111 -1.69 -20.09 -0.47
CA GLN A 111 -0.31 -20.58 -0.51
C GLN A 111 0.46 -20.24 -1.80
N PHE A 112 -0.21 -19.74 -2.83
CA PHE A 112 0.40 -19.37 -4.10
C PHE A 112 0.76 -17.88 -4.20
N GLY A 113 0.73 -17.14 -3.08
CA GLY A 113 1.16 -15.75 -3.05
C GLY A 113 0.07 -14.73 -3.36
N ALA A 114 0.51 -13.49 -3.59
CA ALA A 114 -0.36 -12.40 -4.00
C ALA A 114 -0.42 -12.24 -5.53
N ASN A 115 -1.63 -11.97 -6.04
CA ASN A 115 -1.83 -11.38 -7.35
C ASN A 115 -2.01 -9.86 -7.19
N SER A 116 -0.94 -9.12 -7.46
CA SER A 116 -0.86 -7.66 -7.28
C SER A 116 -0.91 -6.92 -8.61
N LYS A 117 -1.51 -5.72 -8.60
CA LYS A 117 -1.41 -4.74 -9.67
C LYS A 117 -1.00 -3.38 -9.12
N GLN A 118 -0.09 -2.71 -9.81
CA GLN A 118 0.39 -1.37 -9.47
C GLN A 118 -0.40 -0.32 -10.26
N TYR A 119 -0.75 0.77 -9.57
CA TYR A 119 -1.46 1.90 -10.14
C TYR A 119 -0.71 3.18 -9.82
N PHE A 120 -0.63 4.08 -10.79
CA PHE A 120 0.22 5.26 -10.76
C PHE A 120 -0.61 6.54 -10.82
N PRO A 121 -0.09 7.66 -10.25
CA PRO A 121 -0.69 8.97 -10.40
C PRO A 121 -0.94 9.32 -11.87
N ALA A 122 -2.16 9.76 -12.17
CA ALA A 122 -2.57 10.24 -13.48
C ALA A 122 -3.57 11.40 -13.33
N GLU A 123 -3.45 12.40 -14.21
CA GLU A 123 -4.25 13.63 -14.15
C GLU A 123 -5.32 13.71 -15.25
N GLU A 124 -5.20 12.88 -16.28
CA GLU A 124 -6.04 12.89 -17.48
C GLU A 124 -6.58 11.52 -17.87
N GLY A 125 -7.64 11.53 -18.67
CA GLY A 125 -8.25 10.34 -19.26
C GLY A 125 -8.76 9.30 -18.25
N VAL A 126 -8.90 8.06 -18.74
CA VAL A 126 -9.37 6.92 -17.92
C VAL A 126 -8.40 6.59 -16.77
N GLN A 127 -7.11 6.87 -16.94
CA GLN A 127 -6.09 6.60 -15.94
C GLN A 127 -6.28 7.46 -14.69
N LYS A 128 -6.74 8.72 -14.84
CA LYS A 128 -7.14 9.55 -13.70
C LYS A 128 -8.20 8.86 -12.86
N SER A 129 -9.26 8.34 -13.49
CA SER A 129 -10.35 7.65 -12.80
C SER A 129 -9.87 6.37 -12.12
N ILE A 130 -9.03 5.58 -12.80
CA ILE A 130 -8.42 4.38 -12.23
C ILE A 130 -7.57 4.74 -10.99
N TRP A 131 -6.78 5.80 -11.06
CA TRP A 131 -6.00 6.29 -9.93
C TRP A 131 -6.88 6.75 -8.76
N GLN A 132 -7.98 7.44 -9.02
CA GLN A 132 -8.95 7.79 -7.96
C GLN A 132 -9.55 6.54 -7.31
N LEU A 133 -9.87 5.50 -8.09
CA LEU A 133 -10.38 4.23 -7.57
C LEU A 133 -9.32 3.50 -6.72
N ALA A 134 -8.06 3.47 -7.15
CA ALA A 134 -6.97 2.89 -6.36
C ALA A 134 -6.84 3.60 -5.00
N LYS A 135 -6.88 4.93 -4.98
CA LYS A 135 -6.91 5.71 -3.72
C LYS A 135 -8.14 5.40 -2.88
N ALA A 136 -9.32 5.20 -3.49
CA ALA A 136 -10.53 4.84 -2.75
C ALA A 136 -10.35 3.50 -2.01
N TYR A 137 -9.75 2.49 -2.63
CA TYR A 137 -9.44 1.22 -1.95
C TYR A 137 -8.46 1.39 -0.79
N VAL A 138 -7.45 2.25 -0.93
CA VAL A 138 -6.54 2.62 0.18
C VAL A 138 -7.32 3.24 1.34
N VAL A 139 -8.24 4.18 1.06
CA VAL A 139 -9.04 4.82 2.11
C VAL A 139 -10.03 3.84 2.75
N VAL A 140 -10.60 2.89 2.01
CA VAL A 140 -11.44 1.82 2.57
C VAL A 140 -10.64 0.96 3.55
N ASN A 141 -9.41 0.58 3.19
CA ASN A 141 -8.49 -0.14 4.08
C ASN A 141 -8.17 0.69 5.33
N ASP A 142 -7.74 1.94 5.14
CA ASP A 142 -7.33 2.83 6.22
C ASP A 142 -8.48 3.18 7.17
N ALA A 143 -9.69 3.38 6.67
CA ALA A 143 -10.87 3.64 7.49
C ALA A 143 -11.27 2.42 8.32
N GLY A 144 -11.23 1.22 7.74
CA GLY A 144 -11.49 -0.02 8.45
C GLY A 144 -10.46 -0.27 9.56
N TYR A 145 -9.18 -0.08 9.25
CA TYR A 145 -8.10 -0.20 10.22
C TYR A 145 -8.21 0.87 11.32
N HIS A 146 -8.47 2.13 10.93
CA HIS A 146 -8.66 3.23 11.86
C HIS A 146 -9.77 2.92 12.86
N GLN A 147 -10.97 2.56 12.41
CA GLN A 147 -12.10 2.39 13.32
C GLN A 147 -11.91 1.18 14.25
N LEU A 148 -11.45 0.05 13.73
CA LEU A 148 -11.36 -1.19 14.50
C LEU A 148 -10.09 -1.27 15.35
N ILE A 149 -8.96 -0.79 14.84
CA ILE A 149 -7.66 -0.95 15.48
C ILE A 149 -7.21 0.35 16.15
N SER A 150 -6.90 1.39 15.38
CA SER A 150 -6.34 2.65 15.92
C SER A 150 -7.28 3.32 16.92
N HIS A 151 -8.59 3.24 16.68
CA HIS A 151 -9.61 3.91 17.47
C HIS A 151 -10.19 2.99 18.54
N TRP A 152 -10.75 1.84 18.17
CA TRP A 152 -11.44 0.97 19.12
C TRP A 152 -10.51 0.11 19.99
N TYR A 153 -9.56 -0.61 19.37
CA TYR A 153 -8.69 -1.55 20.09
C TYR A 153 -7.64 -0.82 20.94
N VAL A 154 -6.89 0.12 20.35
CA VAL A 154 -5.76 0.79 21.03
C VAL A 154 -6.19 1.77 22.13
N ARG A 155 -7.46 2.24 22.12
CA ARG A 155 -7.99 3.11 23.20
C ARG A 155 -8.57 2.34 24.39
N LYS A 156 -8.56 1.02 24.37
CA LYS A 156 -8.90 0.18 25.53
C LYS A 156 -7.66 -0.34 26.20
#